data_AF-A0AAD8XD54-F1
#
_entry.id   AF-A0AAD8XD54-F1
#
_cell.length_a   1.000
_cell.length_b   1.000
_cell.length_c   1.000
_cell.angle_alpha   90.00
_cell.angle_beta   90.00
_cell.angle_gamma   90.00
#
_symmetry.space_group_name_H-M   'P 1'
#
loop_
_entity.id
_entity.type
_entity.pdbx_description
1 polymer ?
#
loop_
_entity_poly.entity_id
_entity_poly.type
_entity_poly.pdbx_seq_one_letter_code
_entity_poly.pdbx_strand_id
1 'polypeptide(L)'
;TPAAAGIDISRLRFECRWQNCGKVFRRPSDLTKHERYHIKEYLCDEANCDKAFATMKDLKRHKKTHETLDGDGAGGGYRCRVPGCRKAKTGHVYNRRDNFVRHLRTKHVGMDIDVRE
;
A
#
# COMPACT_ATOMS: atom_id res chain seq x y z
N THR A 1 -17.78 30.85 -4.59
CA THR A 1 -16.87 29.68 -4.68
C THR A 1 -17.66 28.52 -5.23
N PRO A 2 -17.23 27.87 -6.33
CA PRO A 2 -18.04 26.85 -6.97
C PRO A 2 -18.18 25.65 -6.04
N ALA A 3 -19.43 25.30 -5.77
CA ALA A 3 -19.83 24.12 -5.02
C ALA A 3 -19.16 22.88 -5.60
N ALA A 4 -18.67 22.01 -4.72
CA ALA A 4 -18.23 20.67 -5.10
C ALA A 4 -19.36 20.00 -5.90
N ALA A 5 -19.14 19.82 -7.20
CA ALA A 5 -20.05 19.06 -8.03
C ALA A 5 -20.10 17.64 -7.45
N GLY A 6 -21.22 17.33 -6.77
CA GLY A 6 -21.47 16.00 -6.26
C GLY A 6 -21.30 15.00 -7.39
N ILE A 7 -20.52 13.94 -7.15
CA ILE A 7 -20.40 12.85 -8.11
C ILE A 7 -21.79 12.22 -8.22
N ASP A 8 -22.42 12.37 -9.38
CA ASP A 8 -23.67 11.70 -9.71
C ASP A 8 -23.46 10.18 -9.72
N ILE A 9 -23.71 9.56 -8.57
CA ILE A 9 -23.60 8.12 -8.31
C ILE A 9 -24.57 7.30 -9.19
N SER A 10 -25.59 7.93 -9.76
CA SER A 10 -26.57 7.32 -10.68
C SER A 10 -25.92 6.74 -11.96
N ARG A 11 -24.70 7.16 -12.30
CA ARG A 11 -23.91 6.63 -13.43
C ARG A 11 -22.95 5.50 -13.03
N LEU A 12 -22.87 5.12 -11.76
CA LEU A 12 -22.08 3.98 -11.29
C LEU A 12 -22.91 2.70 -11.41
N ARG A 13 -22.59 1.84 -12.38
CA ARG A 13 -23.40 0.66 -12.73
C ARG A 13 -22.97 -0.65 -12.04
N PHE A 14 -21.83 -0.66 -11.35
CA PHE A 14 -21.17 -1.89 -10.90
C PHE A 14 -20.96 -1.88 -9.38
N GLU A 15 -21.87 -2.50 -8.65
CA GLU A 15 -21.82 -2.63 -7.19
C GLU A 15 -21.20 -3.95 -6.73
N CYS A 16 -20.50 -3.91 -5.60
CA CYS A 16 -19.99 -5.10 -4.95
C CYS A 16 -21.11 -5.81 -4.18
N ARG A 17 -21.34 -7.08 -4.54
CA ARG A 17 -22.40 -7.91 -3.94
C ARG A 17 -22.00 -8.59 -2.63
N TRP A 18 -20.79 -8.34 -2.15
CA TRP A 18 -20.34 -8.91 -0.89
C TRP A 18 -21.12 -8.31 0.28
N GLN A 19 -21.51 -9.15 1.24
CA GLN A 19 -22.29 -8.73 2.39
C GLN A 19 -21.58 -7.58 3.13
N ASN A 20 -22.31 -6.51 3.40
CA ASN A 20 -21.83 -5.29 4.08
C ASN A 20 -20.71 -4.50 3.35
N CYS A 21 -20.47 -4.74 2.04
CA CYS A 21 -19.46 -3.98 1.31
C CYS A 21 -19.97 -2.64 0.77
N GLY A 22 -21.10 -2.64 0.05
CA GLY A 22 -21.77 -1.43 -0.45
C GLY A 22 -20.95 -0.55 -1.41
N LYS A 23 -19.79 -1.00 -1.89
CA LYS A 23 -18.92 -0.23 -2.79
C LYS A 23 -19.42 -0.28 -4.23
N VAL A 24 -19.38 0.84 -4.93
CA VAL A 24 -19.80 0.96 -6.33
C VAL A 24 -18.67 1.53 -7.19
N PHE A 25 -18.56 1.04 -8.43
CA PHE A 25 -17.47 1.33 -9.36
C PHE A 25 -18.00 1.85 -10.71
N ARG A 26 -17.18 2.66 -11.38
CA ARG A 26 -17.46 3.20 -12.73
C ARG A 26 -17.29 2.17 -13.84
N ARG A 27 -16.40 1.20 -13.64
CA ARG A 27 -16.01 0.21 -14.66
C ARG A 27 -16.13 -1.20 -14.08
N PRO A 28 -16.54 -2.19 -14.90
CA PRO A 28 -16.64 -3.57 -14.45
C PRO A 28 -15.27 -4.14 -14.06
N SER A 29 -14.22 -3.77 -14.80
CA SER A 29 -12.84 -4.20 -14.50
C SER A 29 -12.34 -3.71 -13.14
N ASP A 30 -12.86 -2.59 -12.63
CA ASP A 30 -12.52 -2.08 -11.30
C ASP A 30 -13.30 -2.83 -10.20
N LEU A 31 -14.57 -3.20 -10.46
CA LEU A 31 -15.33 -4.09 -9.58
C LEU A 31 -14.66 -5.47 -9.48
N THR A 32 -14.29 -6.10 -10.60
CA THR A 32 -13.61 -7.41 -10.60
C THR A 32 -12.27 -7.36 -9.86
N LYS A 33 -11.51 -6.27 -9.99
CA LYS A 33 -10.29 -6.06 -9.18
C LYS A 33 -10.62 -5.94 -7.70
N HIS A 34 -11.70 -5.24 -7.36
CA HIS A 34 -12.11 -5.07 -5.98
C HIS A 34 -12.56 -6.38 -5.33
N GLU A 35 -13.32 -7.22 -6.03
CA GLU A 35 -13.83 -8.48 -5.50
C GLU A 35 -12.72 -9.45 -5.08
N ARG A 36 -11.56 -9.39 -5.75
CA ARG A 36 -10.37 -10.16 -5.34
C ARG A 36 -9.87 -9.83 -3.93
N TYR A 37 -10.20 -8.67 -3.37
CA TYR A 37 -9.86 -8.34 -1.98
C TYR A 37 -10.70 -9.10 -0.94
N HIS A 38 -11.89 -9.56 -1.34
CA HIS A 38 -12.73 -10.38 -0.47
C HIS A 38 -12.30 -11.84 -0.51
N ILE A 39 -11.92 -12.32 -1.69
CA ILE A 39 -11.47 -13.71 -1.88
C ILE A 39 -10.05 -13.92 -1.34
N LYS A 40 -9.13 -12.97 -1.60
CA LYS A 40 -7.69 -13.09 -1.33
C LYS A 40 -7.10 -14.41 -1.84
N GLU A 41 -7.29 -14.67 -3.12
CA GLU A 41 -6.94 -15.94 -3.79
C GLU A 41 -5.43 -16.32 -3.74
N TYR A 42 -4.53 -15.36 -3.46
CA TYR A 42 -3.08 -15.59 -3.50
C TYR A 42 -2.51 -15.83 -2.11
N LEU A 43 -2.34 -17.10 -1.74
CA LEU A 43 -1.76 -17.52 -0.47
C LEU A 43 -0.24 -17.49 -0.49
N CYS A 44 0.36 -17.16 0.65
CA CYS A 44 1.78 -17.38 0.90
C CYS A 44 2.02 -18.87 1.14
N ASP A 45 3.04 -19.42 0.48
CA ASP A 45 3.49 -20.82 0.54
C ASP A 45 4.68 -21.02 1.49
N GLU A 46 5.15 -19.95 2.11
CA GLU A 46 6.26 -19.97 3.07
C GLU A 46 5.85 -20.61 4.40
N ALA A 47 6.74 -21.41 4.97
CA ALA A 47 6.50 -22.10 6.23
C ALA A 47 6.16 -21.11 7.36
N ASN A 48 5.12 -21.40 8.13
CA ASN A 48 4.59 -20.54 9.20
C ASN A 48 4.06 -19.17 8.71
N CYS A 49 3.61 -19.06 7.45
CA CYS A 49 3.00 -17.85 6.92
C CYS A 49 1.62 -18.07 6.30
N ASP A 50 0.56 -17.77 7.05
CA ASP A 50 -0.84 -17.94 6.58
C ASP A 50 -1.42 -16.70 5.89
N LYS A 51 -0.57 -15.86 5.28
CA LYS A 51 -1.01 -14.58 4.69
C LYS A 51 -1.59 -14.78 3.29
N ALA A 52 -2.76 -14.18 3.07
CA ALA A 52 -3.48 -14.19 1.80
C ALA A 52 -3.56 -12.79 1.18
N PHE A 53 -3.47 -12.71 -0.15
CA PHE A 53 -3.44 -11.46 -0.91
C PHE A 53 -4.46 -11.45 -2.05
N ALA A 54 -4.93 -10.26 -2.39
CA ALA A 54 -5.87 -10.03 -3.49
C ALA A 54 -5.21 -10.08 -4.87
N THR A 55 -3.88 -9.90 -4.96
CA THR A 55 -3.16 -9.90 -6.23
C THR A 55 -1.81 -10.63 -6.14
N MET A 56 -1.39 -11.27 -7.23
CA MET A 56 -0.03 -11.85 -7.37
C MET A 56 1.07 -10.83 -7.08
N LYS A 57 0.89 -9.57 -7.50
CA LYS A 57 1.87 -8.51 -7.28
C LYS A 57 2.08 -8.25 -5.79
N ASP A 58 1.01 -8.28 -5.01
CA ASP A 58 1.08 -8.09 -3.56
C ASP A 58 1.73 -9.29 -2.87
N LEU A 59 1.39 -10.53 -3.28
CA LEU A 59 2.04 -11.74 -2.79
C LEU A 59 3.55 -11.75 -3.10
N LYS A 60 3.94 -11.49 -4.36
CA LYS A 60 5.37 -11.45 -4.76
C LYS A 60 6.16 -10.44 -3.94
N ARG A 61 5.57 -9.27 -3.67
CA ARG A 61 6.21 -8.26 -2.81
C ARG A 61 6.28 -8.73 -1.36
N HIS A 62 5.26 -9.44 -0.87
CA HIS A 62 5.30 -10.01 0.46
C HIS A 62 6.37 -11.09 0.60
N LYS A 63 6.58 -11.97 -0.39
CA LYS A 63 7.62 -13.01 -0.33
C LYS A 63 9.02 -12.44 -0.07
N LYS A 64 9.32 -11.25 -0.58
CA LYS A 64 10.57 -10.54 -0.28
C LYS A 64 10.79 -10.22 1.20
N THR A 65 9.74 -10.27 2.04
CA THR A 65 9.89 -10.09 3.50
C THR A 65 10.36 -11.36 4.20
N HIS A 66 10.29 -12.52 3.53
CA HIS A 66 10.82 -13.78 4.05
C HIS A 66 12.28 -13.98 3.67
N GLU A 67 12.69 -13.45 2.51
CA GLU A 67 14.09 -13.43 2.04
C GLU A 67 15.05 -12.66 2.98
N THR A 68 14.55 -11.80 3.87
CA THR A 68 15.40 -10.95 4.73
C THR A 68 15.94 -11.61 6.00
N LEU A 69 16.06 -12.94 6.05
CA LEU A 69 16.65 -13.67 7.16
C LEU A 69 17.74 -14.59 6.63
N ASP A 70 18.90 -14.01 6.33
CA ASP A 70 20.25 -14.54 6.57
C ASP A 70 21.26 -13.66 5.82
N GLY A 71 22.15 -12.97 6.55
CA GLY A 71 23.36 -12.38 5.96
C GLY A 71 23.34 -10.87 5.69
N ASP A 72 23.84 -10.11 6.66
CA ASP A 72 24.93 -9.16 6.46
C ASP A 72 24.97 -8.38 5.12
N GLY A 73 24.29 -7.22 5.11
CA GLY A 73 24.89 -6.03 4.49
C GLY A 73 24.54 -5.72 3.03
N ALA A 74 23.27 -5.46 2.73
CA ALA A 74 22.85 -4.44 1.74
C ALA A 74 21.35 -4.06 1.79
N GLY A 75 20.56 -4.61 2.72
CA GLY A 75 19.11 -4.39 2.84
C GLY A 75 18.69 -3.24 3.76
N GLY A 76 19.41 -2.12 3.76
CA GLY A 76 19.14 -0.99 4.64
C GLY A 76 17.84 -0.28 4.26
N GLY A 77 16.72 -0.65 4.90
CA GLY A 77 15.43 0.01 4.68
C GLY A 77 15.50 1.53 4.85
N TYR A 78 14.50 2.24 4.32
CA TYR A 78 14.51 3.70 4.24
C TYR A 78 14.31 4.32 5.63
N ARG A 79 15.15 5.28 6.01
CA ARG A 79 15.02 6.02 7.28
C ARG A 79 14.81 7.50 7.01
N CYS A 80 13.92 8.11 7.78
CA CYS A 80 13.77 9.56 7.77
C CYS A 80 14.96 10.21 8.49
N ARG A 81 15.56 11.24 7.88
CA ARG A 81 16.66 12.02 8.46
C ARG A 81 16.28 13.48 8.75
N VAL A 82 15.03 13.85 8.51
CA VAL A 82 14.56 15.22 8.73
C VAL A 82 14.69 15.57 10.22
N PRO A 83 15.43 16.64 10.57
CA PRO A 83 15.60 17.07 11.95
C PRO A 83 14.26 17.29 12.65
N GLY A 84 14.15 16.88 13.91
CA GLY A 84 12.91 17.02 14.67
C GLY A 84 11.81 15.99 14.31
N CYS A 85 11.93 15.24 13.21
CA CYS A 85 10.93 14.25 12.85
C CYS A 85 10.86 13.11 13.87
N ARG A 86 9.65 12.82 14.38
CA ARG A 86 9.43 11.69 15.32
C ARG A 86 9.97 10.37 14.78
N LYS A 87 9.77 10.08 13.49
CA LYS A 87 10.19 8.82 12.87
C LYS A 87 11.71 8.72 12.70
N ALA A 88 12.38 9.86 12.53
CA ALA A 88 13.84 9.93 12.56
C ALA A 88 14.36 9.65 13.98
N LYS A 89 13.79 10.31 14.99
CA LYS A 89 14.16 10.14 16.41
C LYS A 89 14.00 8.70 16.90
N THR A 90 12.93 8.03 16.50
CA THR A 90 12.70 6.62 16.89
C THR A 90 13.53 5.62 16.09
N GLY A 91 14.40 6.06 15.18
CA GLY A 91 15.16 5.19 14.29
C GLY A 91 14.28 4.31 13.41
N HIS A 92 13.06 4.73 13.07
CA HIS A 92 12.12 3.88 12.36
C HIS A 92 12.60 3.54 10.95
N VAL A 93 12.57 2.26 10.61
CA VAL A 93 12.94 1.73 9.29
C VAL A 93 11.67 1.44 8.49
N TYR A 94 11.57 2.05 7.32
CA TYR A 94 10.57 1.71 6.34
C TYR A 94 11.14 0.63 5.42
N ASN A 95 10.55 -0.56 5.42
CA ASN A 95 10.98 -1.65 4.53
C ASN A 95 10.48 -1.46 3.08
N ARG A 96 9.72 -0.39 2.82
CA ARG A 96 9.08 -0.10 1.53
C ARG A 96 9.29 1.35 1.11
N ARG A 97 9.83 1.57 -0.11
CA ARG A 97 10.11 2.90 -0.67
C ARG A 97 8.86 3.76 -0.75
N ASP A 98 7.76 3.20 -1.22
CA ASP A 98 6.49 3.92 -1.40
C ASP A 98 5.89 4.39 -0.06
N ASN A 99 6.04 3.60 1.00
CA ASN A 99 5.66 4.00 2.35
C ASN A 99 6.53 5.16 2.86
N PHE A 100 7.84 5.10 2.59
CA PHE A 100 8.76 6.16 2.96
C PHE A 100 8.47 7.46 2.19
N VAL A 101 8.32 7.38 0.87
CA VAL A 101 7.99 8.53 0.02
C VAL A 101 6.66 9.16 0.44
N ARG A 102 5.65 8.36 0.78
CA ARG A 102 4.39 8.87 1.33
C ARG A 102 4.59 9.57 2.68
N HIS A 103 5.44 9.04 3.56
CA HIS A 103 5.82 9.72 4.80
C HIS A 103 6.44 11.09 4.50
N LEU A 104 7.39 11.17 3.57
CA LEU A 104 8.03 12.42 3.19
C LEU A 104 7.00 13.43 2.65
N ARG A 105 6.17 13.03 1.69
CA ARG A 105 5.15 13.90 1.09
C ARG A 105 4.10 14.40 2.07
N THR A 106 3.75 13.62 3.09
CA THR A 106 2.65 13.98 4.01
C THR A 106 3.14 14.68 5.28
N LYS A 107 4.41 14.49 5.66
CA LYS A 107 4.97 15.04 6.91
C LYS A 107 6.03 16.11 6.69
N HIS A 108 6.62 16.18 5.50
CA HIS A 108 7.71 17.10 5.13
C HIS A 108 7.41 17.80 3.80
N VAL A 109 6.18 18.29 3.62
CA VAL A 109 5.74 19.01 2.42
C VAL A 109 6.65 20.22 2.19
N GLY A 110 7.23 20.35 0.98
CA GLY A 110 8.03 21.51 0.58
C GLY A 110 9.52 21.42 0.88
N MET A 111 10.02 20.28 1.38
CA MET A 111 11.46 20.01 1.50
C MET A 111 11.93 19.19 0.30
N ASP A 112 12.97 19.64 -0.40
CA ASP A 112 13.66 18.89 -1.45
C ASP A 112 14.46 17.77 -0.78
N ILE A 113 13.81 16.61 -0.61
CA ILE A 113 14.40 15.46 0.06
C ILE A 113 14.84 14.48 -1.02
N ASP A 114 16.14 14.48 -1.31
CA ASP A 114 16.80 13.53 -2.19
C ASP A 114 16.60 12.09 -1.67
N VAL A 115 15.69 11.36 -2.30
CA VAL A 115 15.50 9.93 -2.06
C VAL A 115 16.44 9.20 -3.00
N ARG A 116 17.76 9.22 -2.67
CA ARG A 116 18.84 8.53 -3.42
C ARG A 116 18.32 7.28 -4.13
N GLU A 117 18.57 7.23 -5.44
CA GLU A 117 18.01 6.27 -6.40
C GLU A 117 18.18 4.80 -6.02
#